data_AF-A0A1J5F612-F1
#
_entry.id   AF-A0A1J5F612-F1
#
_cell.length_a   1.000
_cell.length_b   1.000
_cell.length_c   1.000
_cell.angle_alpha   90.00
_cell.angle_beta   90.00
_cell.angle_gamma   90.00
#
_symmetry.space_group_name_H-M   'P 1'
#
loop_
_entity.id
_entity.type
_entity.pdbx_description
1 polymer ?
#
loop_
_entity_poly.entity_id
_entity_poly.type
_entity_poly.pdbx_seq_one_letter_code
_entity_poly.pdbx_strand_id
1 'polypeptide(L)'
;MKVKDQKKSLDPDIEKNKTLAALSYVWILCLVPLLGKRNSEFAQFHAKQGLVLFIIEIIASLLIWFPVIGQLVMLTLLIVSVVGIVKALNGERWEIPYIYNWSKKINL
;
A
#
# COMPACT_ATOMS: atom_id res chain seq x y z
N MET A 1 30.18 13.23 -12.03
CA MET A 1 28.80 12.81 -11.68
C MET A 1 28.93 11.67 -10.67
N LYS A 2 28.71 11.93 -9.37
CA LYS A 2 28.75 10.86 -8.37
C LYS A 2 27.53 9.97 -8.61
N VAL A 3 27.74 8.84 -9.24
CA VAL A 3 26.83 7.69 -9.14
C VAL A 3 26.76 7.43 -7.63
N LYS A 4 25.68 7.89 -7.00
CA LYS A 4 25.37 7.46 -5.64
C LYS A 4 25.02 5.99 -5.80
N ASP A 5 26.03 5.16 -5.66
CA ASP A 5 25.88 3.78 -5.22
C ASP A 5 25.04 3.83 -3.94
N GLN A 6 23.73 3.75 -4.10
CA GLN A 6 22.83 3.44 -3.01
C GLN A 6 23.07 1.96 -2.71
N LYS A 7 24.15 1.72 -1.97
CA LYS A 7 24.27 0.57 -1.09
C LYS A 7 23.05 0.65 -0.17
N LYS A 8 21.93 0.06 -0.61
CA LYS A 8 20.73 -0.15 0.19
C LYS A 8 21.25 -0.83 1.44
N SER A 9 21.29 -0.12 2.56
CA SER A 9 21.37 -0.77 3.87
C SER A 9 20.20 -1.74 3.86
N LEU A 10 20.49 -3.04 3.74
CA LEU A 10 19.49 -4.09 3.72
C LEU A 10 18.88 -4.12 5.12
N ASP A 11 17.92 -3.24 5.37
CA ASP A 11 17.11 -3.26 6.57
C ASP A 11 16.49 -4.68 6.64
N PRO A 12 16.85 -5.47 7.67
CA PRO A 12 16.39 -6.84 7.77
C PRO A 12 14.86 -6.94 7.82
N ASP A 13 14.18 -5.92 8.35
CA ASP A 13 12.72 -5.87 8.36
C ASP A 13 12.15 -5.79 6.93
N ILE A 14 12.72 -4.91 6.11
CA ILE A 14 12.30 -4.72 4.72
C ILE A 14 12.51 -6.01 3.91
N GLU A 15 13.71 -6.59 3.95
CA GLU A 15 14.00 -7.77 3.14
C GLU A 15 13.16 -8.99 3.53
N LYS A 16 12.89 -9.14 4.83
CA LYS A 16 12.05 -10.22 5.35
C LYS A 16 10.56 -10.04 5.02
N ASN A 17 10.07 -8.80 4.91
CA ASN A 17 8.64 -8.54 4.88
C ASN A 17 8.13 -7.89 3.59
N LYS A 18 8.98 -7.45 2.65
CA LYS A 18 8.57 -6.73 1.43
C LYS A 18 7.51 -7.43 0.58
N THR A 19 7.62 -8.74 0.43
CA THR A 19 6.64 -9.54 -0.33
C THR A 19 5.27 -9.53 0.34
N LEU A 20 5.22 -9.64 1.68
CA LEU A 20 3.97 -9.59 2.43
C LEU A 20 3.43 -8.16 2.53
N ALA A 21 4.31 -7.16 2.61
CA ALA A 21 3.94 -5.76 2.56
C ALA A 21 3.26 -5.42 1.22
N ALA A 22 3.68 -6.01 0.10
CA ALA A 22 3.05 -5.82 -1.20
C ALA A 22 1.58 -6.31 -1.24
N LEU A 23 1.23 -7.34 -0.47
CA LEU A 23 -0.15 -7.81 -0.35
C LEU A 23 -1.10 -6.76 0.27
N SER A 24 -0.55 -5.74 0.93
CA SER A 24 -1.32 -4.61 1.45
C SER A 24 -2.15 -3.91 0.39
N TYR A 25 -1.76 -4.00 -0.87
CA TYR A 25 -2.42 -3.32 -1.98
C TYR A 25 -3.24 -4.27 -2.86
N VAL A 26 -3.49 -5.49 -2.37
CA VAL A 26 -4.34 -6.48 -3.05
C VAL A 26 -5.64 -6.63 -2.28
N TRP A 27 -6.50 -5.62 -2.37
CA TRP A 27 -7.86 -5.62 -1.84
C TRP A 27 -7.94 -6.15 -0.38
N ILE A 28 -8.74 -7.18 -0.12
CA ILE A 28 -8.91 -7.80 1.20
C ILE A 28 -7.63 -8.42 1.78
N LEU A 29 -6.64 -8.76 0.94
CA LEU A 29 -5.37 -9.35 1.41
C LEU A 29 -4.54 -8.36 2.23
N CYS A 30 -4.91 -7.08 2.28
CA CYS A 30 -4.30 -6.12 3.19
C CYS A 30 -4.34 -6.54 4.67
N LEU A 31 -5.31 -7.37 5.05
CA LEU A 31 -5.42 -7.92 6.39
C LEU A 31 -4.28 -8.90 6.74
N VAL A 32 -3.65 -9.53 5.74
CA VAL A 32 -2.58 -10.51 5.95
C VAL A 32 -1.33 -9.88 6.59
N PRO A 33 -0.68 -8.85 6.00
CA PRO A 33 0.43 -8.16 6.67
C PRO A 33 -0.05 -7.38 7.90
N LEU A 34 -1.28 -6.84 7.89
CA LEU A 34 -1.82 -6.07 9.03
C LEU A 34 -1.88 -6.90 10.31
N LEU A 35 -2.44 -8.11 10.24
CA LEU A 35 -2.63 -8.99 11.39
C LEU A 35 -1.42 -9.91 11.61
N GLY A 36 -0.75 -10.33 10.53
CA GLY A 36 0.33 -11.31 10.59
C GLY A 36 1.73 -10.72 10.81
N LYS A 37 1.95 -9.42 10.57
CA LYS A 37 3.26 -8.76 10.68
C LYS A 37 3.23 -7.54 11.61
N ARG A 38 2.68 -7.70 12.82
CA ARG A 38 2.55 -6.62 13.81
C ARG A 38 3.89 -6.03 14.29
N ASN A 39 4.95 -6.83 14.28
CA ASN A 39 6.28 -6.41 14.73
C ASN A 39 7.16 -5.81 13.61
N SER A 40 6.62 -5.67 12.39
CA SER A 40 7.35 -5.12 11.24
C SER A 40 6.86 -3.71 10.97
N GLU A 41 7.70 -2.71 11.18
CA GLU A 41 7.35 -1.33 10.85
C GLU A 41 7.08 -1.16 9.36
N PHE A 42 7.89 -1.82 8.51
CA PHE A 42 7.73 -1.76 7.06
C PHE A 42 6.40 -2.40 6.61
N ALA A 43 6.07 -3.58 7.12
CA ALA A 43 4.81 -4.24 6.78
C ALA A 43 3.62 -3.44 7.31
N GLN A 44 3.68 -2.90 8.53
CA GLN A 44 2.61 -2.08 9.10
C GLN A 44 2.41 -0.77 8.35
N PHE A 45 3.50 -0.15 7.86
CA PHE A 45 3.41 1.04 7.02
C PHE A 45 2.56 0.80 5.77
N HIS A 46 2.85 -0.28 5.02
CA HIS A 46 2.07 -0.63 3.83
C HIS A 46 0.68 -1.15 4.19
N ALA A 47 0.54 -1.97 5.23
CA ALA A 47 -0.72 -2.59 5.63
C ALA A 47 -1.78 -1.56 6.05
N LYS A 48 -1.38 -0.53 6.82
CA LYS A 48 -2.30 0.54 7.24
C LYS A 48 -2.76 1.39 6.04
N GLN A 49 -1.86 1.70 5.09
CA GLN A 49 -2.26 2.38 3.85
C GLN A 49 -3.16 1.50 2.99
N GLY A 50 -2.84 0.21 2.90
CA GLY A 50 -3.63 -0.82 2.23
C GLY A 50 -5.04 -0.94 2.78
N LEU A 51 -5.20 -0.91 4.10
CA LEU A 51 -6.51 -0.94 4.75
C LEU A 51 -7.35 0.29 4.39
N VAL A 52 -6.75 1.48 4.39
CA VAL A 52 -7.44 2.71 3.99
C VAL A 52 -7.84 2.63 2.50
N LEU A 53 -6.94 2.17 1.63
CA LEU A 53 -7.22 2.00 0.21
C LEU A 53 -8.35 1.00 -0.03
N PHE A 54 -8.34 -0.14 0.67
CA PHE A 54 -9.40 -1.15 0.63
C PHE A 54 -10.77 -0.57 1.03
N ILE A 55 -10.82 0.23 2.10
CA ILE A 55 -12.06 0.91 2.52
C ILE A 55 -12.53 1.88 1.42
N ILE A 56 -11.61 2.65 0.82
CA ILE A 56 -11.93 3.54 -0.30
C ILE A 56 -12.46 2.75 -1.51
N GLU A 57 -11.85 1.61 -1.85
CA GLU A 57 -12.30 0.73 -2.94
C GLU A 57 -13.71 0.19 -2.69
N ILE A 58 -14.04 -0.20 -1.45
CA ILE A 58 -15.42 -0.60 -1.10
C ILE A 58 -16.40 0.55 -1.34
N ILE A 59 -16.09 1.75 -0.86
CA ILE A 59 -16.97 2.91 -1.03
C ILE A 59 -17.09 3.29 -2.50
N ALA A 60 -15.98 3.31 -3.24
CA ALA A 60 -15.93 3.63 -4.66
C ALA A 60 -16.65 2.59 -5.53
N SER A 61 -16.73 1.32 -5.10
CA SER A 61 -17.48 0.29 -5.82
C SER A 61 -18.98 0.63 -5.97
N LEU A 62 -19.53 1.45 -5.06
CA LEU A 62 -20.91 1.94 -5.15
C LEU A 62 -21.12 2.90 -6.33
N LEU A 63 -20.04 3.49 -6.87
CA LEU A 63 -20.10 4.42 -8.01
C LEU A 63 -20.08 3.69 -9.36
N ILE A 64 -19.93 2.36 -9.39
CA ILE A 64 -19.80 1.61 -10.65
C ILE A 64 -21.04 1.69 -11.55
N TRP A 65 -22.20 2.01 -10.96
CA TRP A 65 -23.46 2.22 -11.67
C TRP A 65 -23.47 3.47 -12.55
N PHE A 66 -22.55 4.42 -12.31
CA PHE A 66 -22.37 5.60 -13.15
C PHE A 66 -21.36 5.29 -14.27
N PRO A 67 -21.81 5.17 -15.54
CA PRO A 67 -20.92 4.84 -16.64
C PRO A 67 -19.85 5.92 -16.81
N VAL A 68 -18.67 5.52 -17.29
CA VAL A 68 -17.46 6.36 -17.43
C VAL A 68 -16.87 6.80 -16.08
N ILE A 69 -17.60 7.55 -15.24
CA ILE A 69 -17.05 8.10 -13.99
C ILE A 69 -16.64 6.99 -13.02
N GLY A 70 -17.53 6.02 -12.76
CA GLY A 70 -17.22 4.90 -11.87
C GLY A 70 -16.02 4.10 -12.36
N GLN A 71 -15.91 3.88 -13.68
CA GLN A 71 -14.79 3.16 -14.29
C GLN A 71 -13.46 3.92 -14.16
N LEU A 72 -13.47 5.24 -14.37
CA LEU A 72 -12.27 6.07 -14.21
C LEU A 72 -11.79 6.12 -12.76
N VAL A 73 -12.69 6.17 -11.79
CA VAL A 73 -12.35 6.10 -10.37
C VAL A 73 -11.72 4.74 -10.05
N MET A 74 -12.35 3.64 -10.46
CA MET A 74 -11.82 2.29 -10.21
C MET A 74 -10.46 2.07 -10.89
N LEU A 75 -10.28 2.57 -12.12
CA LEU A 75 -9.00 2.51 -12.82
C LEU A 75 -7.92 3.29 -12.09
N THR A 76 -8.25 4.48 -11.55
CA THR A 76 -7.31 5.29 -10.76
C THR A 76 -6.87 4.57 -9.49
N LEU A 77 -7.82 3.97 -8.76
CA LEU A 77 -7.52 3.17 -7.56
C LEU A 77 -6.66 1.96 -7.91
N LEU A 78 -6.94 1.27 -9.01
CA LEU A 78 -6.14 0.15 -9.49
C LEU A 78 -4.69 0.57 -9.78
N ILE A 79 -4.48 1.72 -10.42
CA ILE A 79 -3.13 2.24 -10.68
C ILE A 79 -2.40 2.53 -9.35
N VAL A 80 -3.08 3.16 -8.38
CA VAL A 80 -2.51 3.42 -7.06
C VAL A 80 -2.12 2.11 -6.37
N SER A 81 -2.97 1.09 -6.42
CA SER A 81 -2.68 -0.25 -5.88
C SER A 81 -1.44 -0.87 -6.53
N VAL A 82 -1.32 -0.83 -7.86
CA VAL A 82 -0.14 -1.36 -8.58
C VAL A 82 1.14 -0.60 -8.21
N VAL A 83 1.09 0.74 -8.13
CA VAL A 83 2.27 1.52 -7.70
C VAL A 83 2.64 1.17 -6.26
N GLY A 84 1.66 0.99 -5.38
CA GLY A 84 1.86 0.52 -4.01
C GLY A 84 2.61 -0.82 -3.94
N ILE A 85 2.17 -1.80 -4.75
CA ILE A 85 2.83 -3.11 -4.88
C ILE A 85 4.30 -2.95 -5.29
N VAL A 86 4.57 -2.20 -6.36
CA VAL A 86 5.92 -2.00 -6.89
C VAL A 86 6.81 -1.31 -5.84
N LYS A 87 6.31 -0.28 -5.18
CA LYS A 87 7.04 0.45 -4.13
C LYS A 87 7.35 -0.47 -2.93
N ALA A 88 6.38 -1.26 -2.48
CA ALA A 88 6.60 -2.23 -1.41
C ALA A 88 7.67 -3.27 -1.78
N LEU A 89 7.63 -3.83 -2.99
CA LEU A 89 8.60 -4.81 -3.47
C LEU A 89 10.02 -4.23 -3.62
N ASN A 90 10.13 -2.95 -3.97
CA ASN A 90 11.40 -2.23 -3.99
C ASN A 90 11.94 -1.92 -2.57
N GLY A 91 11.11 -2.06 -1.53
CA GLY A 91 11.46 -1.69 -0.17
C GLY A 91 11.31 -0.20 0.11
N GLU A 92 10.47 0.50 -0.66
CA GLU A 92 10.24 1.94 -0.54
C GLU A 92 8.99 2.22 0.31
N ARG A 93 9.12 3.08 1.32
CA ARG A 93 7.97 3.60 2.09
C ARG A 93 7.31 4.75 1.33
N TRP A 94 6.50 4.40 0.33
CA TRP A 94 5.74 5.40 -0.43
C TRP A 94 4.52 5.87 0.35
N GLU A 95 4.50 7.16 0.69
CA GLU A 95 3.36 7.82 1.31
C GLU A 95 2.36 8.22 0.23
N ILE A 96 1.26 7.49 0.14
CA ILE A 96 0.24 7.77 -0.85
C ILE A 96 -0.48 9.06 -0.44
N PRO A 97 -0.55 10.09 -1.32
CA PRO A 97 -1.23 11.35 -1.00
C PRO A 97 -2.65 11.11 -0.50
N TYR A 98 -3.03 11.84 0.54
CA TYR A 98 -4.30 11.71 1.28
C TYR A 98 -4.44 10.40 2.07
N ILE A 99 -4.19 9.22 1.47
CA ILE A 99 -4.31 7.90 2.10
C ILE A 99 -3.37 7.77 3.30
N TYR A 100 -2.12 8.21 3.18
CA TYR A 100 -1.13 8.15 4.26
C TYR A 100 -1.56 8.93 5.52
N ASN A 101 -2.24 10.06 5.34
CA ASN A 101 -2.70 10.85 6.47
C ASN A 101 -3.81 10.14 7.27
N TRP A 102 -4.66 9.38 6.58
CA TRP A 102 -5.65 8.53 7.24
C TRP A 102 -5.02 7.30 7.88
N SER A 103 -4.02 6.69 7.23
CA SER A 103 -3.37 5.48 7.75
C SER A 103 -2.65 5.74 9.08
N LYS A 104 -2.10 6.93 9.29
CA LYS A 104 -1.48 7.34 10.56
C LYS A 104 -2.45 7.33 11.76
N LYS A 105 -3.76 7.43 11.52
CA LYS A 105 -4.78 7.40 12.59
C LYS A 105 -5.08 5.99 13.08
N ILE A 106 -4.61 4.97 12.37
CA ILE A 106 -4.82 3.56 12.74
C ILE A 106 -3.78 3.16 13.80
N ASN A 107 -4.24 3.03 15.03
CA ASN A 107 -3.42 2.58 16.16
C ASN A 107 -3.57 1.06 16.33
N LEU A 108 -2.62 0.32 15.77
CA LEU A 108 -2.55 -1.14 15.72
C LEU A 108 -1.10 -1.59 15.85
#